data_AF-R5J7J5-F1
#
_entry.id   AF-R5J7J5-F1
#
_cell.length_a   1.000
_cell.length_b   1.000
_cell.length_c   1.000
_cell.angle_alpha   90.00
_cell.angle_beta   90.00
_cell.angle_gamma   90.00
#
_symmetry.space_group_name_H-M   'P 1'
#
loop_
_entity.id
_entity.type
_entity.pdbx_description
1 polymer ?
#
loop_
_entity_poly.entity_id
_entity_poly.type
_entity_poly.pdbx_seq_one_letter_code
_entity_poly.pdbx_strand_id
1 'polypeptide(L)'
;MQIEAFFFGLAGLLEGDAIDDYQIRIQNEFRYLQYKFELPAAMDVTLWRFLRIRPDNFPYVRLAQLASLYHKEHFLFSRIMEAETLKAVRQILVARTSPYWEEHFVFGKPSAKKEKPIGINAQNLLIINTVIPFLYAYGLHKADERLCDRAGRFLEELKAENNYVTRMWNGAGLSVHSAADSQALLQLQKEYCDKKKCLYCRFGYEYLRRK
;
A
#
# COMPACT_ATOMS: atom_id res chain seq x y z
N MET A 1 7.01 2.86 -20.09
CA MET A 1 5.76 2.80 -20.90
C MET A 1 5.07 1.44 -20.81
N GLN A 2 5.70 0.31 -21.18
CA GLN A 2 5.03 -1.02 -21.14
C GLN A 2 4.49 -1.40 -19.76
N ILE A 3 5.27 -1.17 -18.70
CA ILE A 3 4.85 -1.46 -17.31
C ILE A 3 3.67 -0.57 -16.89
N GLU A 4 3.67 0.70 -17.30
CA GLU A 4 2.52 1.60 -17.07
C GLU A 4 1.29 1.08 -17.82
N ALA A 5 1.44 0.66 -19.08
CA ALA A 5 0.36 0.09 -19.88
C ALA A 5 -0.25 -1.16 -19.25
N PHE A 6 0.59 -2.06 -18.75
CA PHE A 6 0.18 -3.23 -18.01
C PHE A 6 -0.67 -2.87 -16.78
N PHE A 7 -0.16 -1.99 -15.91
CA PHE A 7 -0.87 -1.64 -14.67
C PHE A 7 -2.14 -0.83 -14.92
N PHE A 8 -2.11 0.18 -15.79
CA PHE A 8 -3.30 0.98 -16.08
C PHE A 8 -4.37 0.20 -16.83
N GLY A 9 -3.95 -0.66 -17.75
CA GLY A 9 -4.86 -1.50 -18.52
C GLY A 9 -5.58 -2.52 -17.65
N LEU A 10 -4.84 -3.28 -16.83
CA LEU A 10 -5.47 -4.20 -15.87
C LEU A 10 -6.33 -3.48 -14.83
N ALA A 11 -6.02 -2.21 -14.52
CA ALA A 11 -6.80 -1.39 -13.62
C ALA A 11 -8.11 -0.83 -14.23
N GLY A 12 -8.40 -1.11 -15.51
CA GLY A 12 -9.59 -0.56 -16.20
C GLY A 12 -9.51 0.93 -16.48
N LEU A 13 -8.33 1.55 -16.26
CA LEU A 13 -8.15 3.01 -16.37
C LEU A 13 -7.79 3.47 -17.78
N LEU A 14 -7.74 2.54 -18.75
CA LEU A 14 -7.48 2.80 -20.16
C LEU A 14 -8.72 2.61 -21.03
N GLU A 15 -9.90 2.36 -20.46
CA GLU A 15 -11.15 2.22 -21.22
C GLU A 15 -11.67 3.58 -21.72
N GLY A 16 -12.39 3.56 -22.85
CA GLY A 16 -12.97 4.76 -23.48
C GLY A 16 -12.05 5.45 -24.49
N ASP A 17 -12.54 6.55 -25.05
CA ASP A 17 -11.81 7.34 -26.03
C ASP A 17 -10.60 8.01 -25.41
N ALA A 18 -9.45 7.89 -26.07
CA ALA A 18 -8.23 8.53 -25.61
C ALA A 18 -8.35 10.06 -25.69
N ILE A 19 -7.90 10.73 -24.64
CA ILE A 19 -8.01 12.19 -24.51
C ILE A 19 -6.73 12.89 -24.98
N ASP A 20 -5.60 12.18 -24.99
CA ASP A 20 -4.30 12.70 -25.43
C ASP A 20 -3.38 11.61 -26.05
N ASP A 21 -2.30 12.07 -26.69
CA ASP A 21 -1.32 11.19 -27.35
C ASP A 21 -0.64 10.21 -26.39
N TYR A 22 -0.47 10.57 -25.11
CA TYR A 22 0.12 9.68 -24.13
C TYR A 22 -0.81 8.50 -23.87
N GLN A 23 -2.09 8.76 -23.62
CA GLN A 23 -3.11 7.73 -23.42
C GLN A 23 -3.26 6.83 -24.65
N ILE A 24 -3.25 7.38 -25.87
CA ILE A 24 -3.28 6.59 -27.13
C ILE A 24 -2.14 5.57 -27.14
N ARG A 25 -0.91 6.00 -26.84
CA ARG A 25 0.26 5.11 -26.86
C ARG A 25 0.14 3.99 -25.82
N ILE A 26 -0.31 4.31 -24.61
CA ILE A 26 -0.44 3.32 -23.54
C ILE A 26 -1.58 2.34 -23.82
N GLN A 27 -2.71 2.80 -24.38
CA GLN A 27 -3.81 1.93 -24.81
C GLN A 27 -3.36 0.95 -25.89
N ASN A 28 -2.64 1.42 -26.91
CA ASN A 28 -2.09 0.57 -27.96
C ASN A 28 -1.14 -0.48 -27.39
N GLU A 29 -0.24 -0.05 -26.50
CA GLU A 29 0.69 -0.95 -25.84
C GLU A 29 -0.04 -1.99 -24.98
N PHE A 30 -1.06 -1.59 -24.22
CA PHE A 30 -1.83 -2.53 -23.41
C PHE A 30 -2.57 -3.55 -24.27
N ARG A 31 -3.19 -3.15 -25.39
CA ARG A 31 -3.82 -4.08 -26.33
C ARG A 31 -2.82 -5.10 -26.88
N TYR A 32 -1.61 -4.66 -27.22
CA TYR A 32 -0.55 -5.56 -27.63
C TYR A 32 -0.15 -6.54 -26.51
N LEU A 33 0.06 -6.05 -25.28
CA LEU A 33 0.39 -6.89 -24.13
C LEU A 33 -0.71 -7.90 -23.81
N GLN A 34 -1.97 -7.47 -23.88
CA GLN A 34 -3.14 -8.31 -23.62
C GLN A 34 -3.22 -9.46 -24.62
N TYR A 35 -3.00 -9.19 -25.92
CA TYR A 35 -2.93 -10.22 -26.95
C TYR A 35 -1.72 -11.14 -26.76
N LYS A 36 -0.53 -10.56 -26.56
CA LYS A 36 0.73 -11.31 -26.49
C LYS A 36 0.81 -12.27 -25.29
N PHE A 37 0.31 -11.84 -24.14
CA PHE A 37 0.44 -12.57 -22.88
C PHE A 37 -0.89 -13.14 -22.37
N GLU A 38 -1.94 -13.10 -23.20
CA GLU A 38 -3.28 -13.59 -22.86
C GLU A 38 -3.77 -13.01 -21.52
N LEU A 39 -3.55 -11.70 -21.32
CA LEU A 39 -3.89 -11.07 -20.05
C LEU A 39 -5.40 -11.11 -19.83
N PRO A 40 -5.84 -11.26 -18.56
CA PRO A 40 -7.26 -11.26 -18.25
C PRO A 40 -7.92 -9.93 -18.63
N ALA A 41 -9.25 -9.94 -18.68
CA ALA A 41 -10.01 -8.72 -18.82
C ALA A 41 -9.64 -7.71 -17.73
N ALA A 42 -9.68 -6.43 -18.09
CA ALA A 42 -9.46 -5.34 -17.16
C ALA A 42 -10.47 -5.41 -16.00
N MET A 43 -10.06 -4.92 -14.83
CA MET A 43 -11.00 -4.78 -13.72
C MET A 43 -12.02 -3.67 -14.01
N ASP A 44 -13.22 -3.80 -13.44
CA ASP A 44 -14.24 -2.75 -13.49
C ASP A 44 -13.73 -1.46 -12.84
N VAL A 45 -13.69 -0.37 -13.61
CA VAL A 45 -13.22 0.95 -13.17
C VAL A 45 -14.03 1.50 -11.99
N THR A 46 -15.28 1.09 -11.82
CA THR A 46 -16.15 1.55 -10.72
C THR A 46 -15.71 1.06 -9.34
N LEU A 47 -14.84 0.05 -9.29
CA LEU A 47 -14.19 -0.40 -8.05
C LEU A 47 -13.27 0.68 -7.45
N TRP A 48 -12.76 1.59 -8.28
CA TRP A 48 -12.00 2.74 -7.81
C TRP A 48 -12.90 3.80 -7.21
N ARG A 49 -12.77 4.03 -5.90
CA ARG A 49 -13.53 5.06 -5.18
C ARG A 49 -12.76 6.36 -5.11
N PHE A 50 -13.00 7.28 -6.05
CA PHE A 50 -12.28 8.57 -6.11
C PHE A 50 -12.76 9.62 -5.09
N LEU A 51 -13.99 9.47 -4.57
CA LEU A 51 -14.57 10.43 -3.62
C LEU A 51 -13.73 10.56 -2.36
N ARG A 52 -13.44 11.81 -1.96
CA ARG A 52 -12.68 12.20 -0.75
C ARG A 52 -11.20 11.79 -0.75
N ILE A 53 -10.64 11.42 -1.90
CA ILE A 53 -9.21 11.17 -2.06
C ILE A 53 -8.51 12.47 -2.48
N ARG A 54 -7.34 12.76 -1.91
CA ARG A 54 -6.49 13.88 -2.35
C ARG A 54 -5.81 13.53 -3.69
N PRO A 55 -5.56 14.47 -4.60
CA PRO A 55 -4.99 14.18 -5.91
C PRO A 55 -3.70 13.33 -5.89
N ASP A 56 -2.78 13.58 -4.96
CA ASP A 56 -1.54 12.79 -4.80
C ASP A 56 -1.79 11.30 -4.44
N ASN A 57 -3.00 10.96 -3.99
CA ASN A 57 -3.43 9.60 -3.64
C ASN A 57 -4.33 8.97 -4.70
N PHE A 58 -4.59 9.63 -5.84
CA PHE A 58 -5.41 9.05 -6.88
C PHE A 58 -4.79 7.75 -7.41
N PRO A 59 -5.62 6.74 -7.77
CA PRO A 59 -5.18 5.50 -8.39
C PRO A 59 -4.19 5.72 -9.54
N TYR A 60 -4.43 6.74 -10.37
CA TYR A 60 -3.56 7.10 -11.48
C TYR A 60 -2.11 7.35 -11.03
N VAL A 61 -1.93 8.22 -10.03
CA VAL A 61 -0.61 8.56 -9.47
C VAL A 61 0.01 7.35 -8.77
N ARG A 62 -0.78 6.57 -8.02
CA ARG A 62 -0.28 5.39 -7.30
C ARG A 62 0.19 4.29 -8.24
N LEU A 63 -0.53 4.05 -9.33
CA LEU A 63 -0.13 3.08 -10.35
C LEU A 63 1.08 3.57 -11.16
N ALA A 64 1.19 4.87 -11.45
CA ALA A 64 2.41 5.43 -12.04
C ALA A 64 3.63 5.23 -11.14
N GLN A 65 3.48 5.45 -9.83
CA GLN A 65 4.54 5.20 -8.84
C GLN A 65 4.91 3.71 -8.78
N LEU A 66 3.92 2.81 -8.79
CA LEU A 66 4.14 1.37 -8.81
C LEU A 66 4.86 0.92 -10.09
N ALA A 67 4.43 1.43 -11.24
CA ALA A 67 5.06 1.13 -12.52
C ALA A 67 6.53 1.56 -12.54
N SER A 68 6.82 2.76 -11.99
CA SER A 68 8.19 3.25 -11.83
C SER A 68 9.02 2.37 -10.89
N LEU A 69 8.43 1.91 -9.77
CA LEU A 69 9.09 1.00 -8.84
C LEU A 69 9.50 -0.31 -9.53
N TYR A 70 8.58 -0.93 -10.27
CA TYR A 70 8.85 -2.16 -11.04
C TYR A 70 9.85 -1.94 -12.18
N HIS A 71 9.88 -0.75 -12.76
CA HIS A 71 10.83 -0.41 -13.80
C HIS A 71 12.25 -0.25 -13.25
N LYS A 72 12.39 0.40 -12.10
CA LYS A 72 13.67 0.72 -11.46
C LYS A 72 14.28 -0.47 -10.74
N GLU A 73 13.47 -1.22 -10.00
CA GLU A 73 13.93 -2.26 -9.09
C GLU A 73 13.79 -3.64 -9.75
N HIS A 74 14.83 -4.05 -10.48
CA HIS A 74 14.97 -5.45 -10.91
C HIS A 74 14.93 -6.37 -9.68
N PHE A 75 14.11 -7.42 -9.74
CA PHE A 75 13.90 -8.36 -8.62
C PHE A 75 13.43 -7.69 -7.32
N LEU A 76 12.47 -6.75 -7.42
CA LEU A 76 11.88 -6.01 -6.29
C LEU A 76 11.58 -6.89 -5.07
N PHE A 77 11.01 -8.07 -5.28
CA PHE A 77 10.71 -9.00 -4.18
C PHE A 77 11.97 -9.45 -3.44
N SER A 78 13.00 -9.96 -4.15
CA SER A 78 14.28 -10.38 -3.55
C SER A 78 14.91 -9.24 -2.76
N ARG A 79 14.94 -8.05 -3.37
CA ARG A 79 15.49 -6.85 -2.74
C ARG A 79 14.80 -6.46 -1.45
N ILE A 80 13.46 -6.56 -1.41
CA ILE A 80 12.70 -6.29 -0.19
C ILE A 80 12.97 -7.40 0.86
N MET A 81 13.08 -8.66 0.45
CA MET A 81 13.41 -9.78 1.34
C MET A 81 14.85 -9.76 1.85
N GLU A 82 15.78 -9.08 1.16
CA GLU A 82 17.17 -8.93 1.59
C GLU A 82 17.38 -7.68 2.46
N ALA A 83 16.50 -6.68 2.37
CA ALA A 83 16.63 -5.43 3.11
C ALA A 83 16.51 -5.64 4.63
N GLU A 84 17.63 -5.47 5.35
CA GLU A 84 17.70 -5.72 6.80
C GLU A 84 17.16 -4.60 7.68
N THR A 85 17.02 -3.39 7.14
CA THR A 85 16.63 -2.19 7.90
C THR A 85 15.47 -1.46 7.24
N LEU A 86 14.67 -0.73 8.04
CA LEU A 86 13.62 0.14 7.50
C LEU A 86 14.18 1.19 6.55
N LYS A 87 15.40 1.70 6.81
CA LYS A 87 16.08 2.63 5.91
C LYS A 87 16.32 2.01 4.52
N ALA A 88 16.81 0.78 4.46
CA ALA A 88 17.04 0.07 3.20
C ALA A 88 15.72 -0.19 2.46
N VAL A 89 14.65 -0.59 3.16
CA VAL A 89 13.31 -0.74 2.58
C VAL A 89 12.81 0.57 2.00
N ARG A 90 12.95 1.69 2.73
CA ARG A 90 12.54 3.02 2.24
C ARG A 90 13.29 3.44 0.99
N GLN A 91 14.58 3.13 0.89
CA GLN A 91 15.38 3.42 -0.32
C GLN A 91 14.87 2.67 -1.55
N ILE A 92 14.38 1.43 -1.36
CA ILE A 92 13.73 0.66 -2.44
C ILE A 92 12.42 1.35 -2.85
N LEU A 93 11.60 1.77 -1.87
CA LEU A 93 10.32 2.45 -2.11
C LEU A 93 10.45 3.89 -2.67
N VAL A 94 11.66 4.37 -2.98
CA VAL A 94 11.83 5.65 -3.68
C VAL A 94 11.62 5.43 -5.18
N ALA A 95 10.45 5.84 -5.67
CA ALA A 95 10.09 5.87 -7.08
C ALA A 95 9.64 7.27 -7.51
N ARG A 96 10.04 7.69 -8.72
CA ARG A 96 9.60 8.92 -9.38
C ARG A 96 8.67 8.57 -10.54
N THR A 97 7.57 9.28 -10.69
CA THR A 97 6.65 9.06 -11.81
C THR A 97 7.28 9.50 -13.13
N SER A 98 6.75 9.02 -14.27
CA SER A 98 7.19 9.50 -15.58
C SER A 98 6.81 10.98 -15.80
N PRO A 99 7.46 11.70 -16.74
CA PRO A 99 7.26 13.14 -16.94
C PRO A 99 5.79 13.54 -17.14
N TYR A 100 5.00 12.72 -17.83
CA TYR A 100 3.56 12.95 -18.00
C TYR A 100 2.85 13.14 -16.66
N TRP A 101 3.12 12.24 -15.72
CA TRP A 101 2.53 12.24 -14.39
C TRP A 101 3.13 13.30 -13.47
N GLU A 102 4.17 14.05 -13.84
CA GLU A 102 4.58 15.24 -13.08
C GLU A 102 3.59 16.40 -13.30
N GLU A 103 2.94 16.43 -14.46
CA GLU A 103 2.00 17.48 -14.87
C GLU A 103 0.54 17.00 -14.86
N HIS A 104 0.28 15.72 -14.57
CA HIS A 104 -1.09 15.16 -14.55
C HIS A 104 -1.39 14.42 -13.25
N PHE A 105 -2.63 14.50 -12.79
CA PHE A 105 -3.18 13.65 -11.72
C PHE A 105 -4.17 12.60 -12.25
N VAL A 106 -4.73 12.86 -13.43
CA VAL A 106 -5.61 12.00 -14.23
C VAL A 106 -5.28 12.26 -15.70
N PHE A 107 -5.64 11.35 -16.61
CA PHE A 107 -5.38 11.53 -18.03
C PHE A 107 -6.03 12.81 -18.60
N GLY A 108 -5.35 13.47 -19.54
CA GLY A 108 -5.85 14.64 -20.28
C GLY A 108 -6.06 15.92 -19.48
N LYS A 109 -5.89 15.90 -18.15
CA LYS A 109 -6.09 17.06 -17.28
C LYS A 109 -4.76 17.61 -16.75
N PRO A 110 -4.21 18.67 -17.36
CA PRO A 110 -2.96 19.25 -16.92
C PRO A 110 -3.10 19.91 -15.55
N SER A 111 -1.97 20.00 -14.86
CA SER A 111 -1.79 20.59 -13.54
C SER A 111 -0.40 21.23 -13.45
N ALA A 112 -0.17 22.06 -12.44
CA ALA A 112 1.15 22.61 -12.19
C ALA A 112 2.18 21.48 -12.02
N LYS A 113 3.31 21.60 -12.72
CA LYS A 113 4.39 20.62 -12.66
C LYS A 113 4.84 20.44 -11.21
N LYS A 114 4.82 19.19 -10.74
CA LYS A 114 5.17 18.83 -9.37
C LYS A 114 5.69 17.39 -9.34
N GLU A 115 6.82 17.18 -8.68
CA GLU A 115 7.26 15.82 -8.37
C GLU A 115 6.22 15.13 -7.46
N LYS A 116 5.89 13.88 -7.78
CA LYS A 116 4.92 13.08 -7.03
C LYS A 116 5.59 11.87 -6.36
N PRO A 117 6.51 12.05 -5.39
CA PRO A 117 7.17 10.93 -4.72
C PRO A 117 6.24 10.20 -3.74
N ILE A 118 6.61 8.97 -3.38
CA ILE A 118 5.94 8.24 -2.30
C ILE A 118 6.37 8.87 -0.96
N GLY A 119 5.50 9.68 -0.37
CA GLY A 119 5.75 10.34 0.92
C GLY A 119 5.89 9.36 2.10
N ILE A 120 6.51 9.82 3.18
CA ILE A 120 6.86 8.98 4.35
C ILE A 120 5.67 8.20 4.93
N ASN A 121 4.49 8.83 5.02
CA ASN A 121 3.28 8.19 5.53
C ASN A 121 2.79 7.07 4.59
N ALA A 122 2.89 7.27 3.27
CA ALA A 122 2.55 6.24 2.29
C ALA A 122 3.56 5.08 2.34
N GLN A 123 4.86 5.38 2.53
CA GLN A 123 5.87 4.35 2.76
C GLN A 123 5.56 3.56 4.03
N ASN A 124 5.20 4.20 5.14
CA ASN A 124 4.82 3.50 6.37
C ASN A 124 3.64 2.56 6.13
N LEU A 125 2.60 3.02 5.41
CA LEU A 125 1.45 2.18 5.07
C LEU A 125 1.85 0.98 4.20
N LEU A 126 2.72 1.16 3.21
CA LEU A 126 3.24 0.05 2.39
C LEU A 126 4.08 -0.93 3.22
N ILE A 127 4.89 -0.42 4.15
CA ILE A 127 5.72 -1.28 4.99
C ILE A 127 4.83 -2.11 5.93
N ILE A 128 3.86 -1.48 6.59
CA ILE A 128 2.93 -2.14 7.53
C ILE A 128 2.02 -3.13 6.81
N ASN A 129 1.41 -2.75 5.69
CA ASN A 129 0.38 -3.56 5.03
C ASN A 129 0.92 -4.52 3.96
N THR A 130 2.18 -4.38 3.56
CA THR A 130 2.75 -5.20 2.48
C THR A 130 4.09 -5.79 2.91
N VAL A 131 5.10 -4.99 3.20
CA VAL A 131 6.46 -5.52 3.47
C VAL A 131 6.48 -6.45 4.67
N ILE A 132 5.91 -6.04 5.81
CA ILE A 132 5.87 -6.82 7.04
C ILE A 132 5.10 -8.14 6.86
N PRO A 133 3.84 -8.15 6.33
CA PRO A 133 3.12 -9.38 6.07
C PRO A 133 3.86 -10.34 5.14
N PHE A 134 4.48 -9.84 4.07
CA PHE A 134 5.25 -10.67 3.16
C PHE A 134 6.51 -11.23 3.80
N LEU A 135 7.26 -10.43 4.58
CA LEU A 135 8.42 -10.89 5.33
C LEU A 135 8.05 -12.03 6.28
N TYR A 136 6.98 -11.83 7.05
CA TYR A 136 6.52 -12.82 8.02
C TYR A 136 6.02 -14.11 7.34
N ALA A 137 5.16 -13.99 6.33
CA ALA A 137 4.63 -15.13 5.59
C ALA A 137 5.73 -15.90 4.85
N TYR A 138 6.69 -15.21 4.26
CA TYR A 138 7.82 -15.84 3.59
C TYR A 138 8.76 -16.53 4.59
N GLY A 139 9.00 -15.93 5.76
CA GLY A 139 9.71 -16.55 6.87
C GLY A 139 9.08 -17.86 7.32
N LEU A 140 7.76 -17.87 7.53
CA LEU A 140 7.03 -19.10 7.85
C LEU A 140 7.14 -20.15 6.74
N HIS A 141 6.98 -19.74 5.47
CA HIS A 141 7.06 -20.64 4.33
C HIS A 141 8.45 -21.27 4.16
N LYS A 142 9.52 -20.54 4.49
CA LYS A 142 10.91 -21.00 4.41
C LYS A 142 11.45 -21.60 5.71
N ALA A 143 10.66 -21.62 6.78
CA ALA A 143 11.11 -21.94 8.13
C ALA A 143 12.34 -21.11 8.56
N ASP A 144 12.36 -19.83 8.19
CA ASP A 144 13.42 -18.88 8.54
C ASP A 144 12.90 -17.87 9.57
N GLU A 145 13.15 -18.16 10.84
CA GLU A 145 12.72 -17.32 11.96
C GLU A 145 13.31 -15.90 11.90
N ARG A 146 14.48 -15.71 11.27
CA ARG A 146 15.13 -14.39 11.17
C ARG A 146 14.27 -13.40 10.40
N LEU A 147 13.50 -13.88 9.42
CA LEU A 147 12.57 -13.05 8.65
C LEU A 147 11.34 -12.67 9.48
N CYS A 148 10.81 -13.61 10.27
CA CYS A 148 9.70 -13.35 11.19
C CYS A 148 10.11 -12.34 12.27
N ASP A 149 11.28 -12.52 12.88
CA ASP A 149 11.82 -11.59 13.88
C ASP A 149 12.07 -10.21 13.30
N ARG A 150 12.58 -10.12 12.05
CA ARG A 150 12.75 -8.84 11.37
C ARG A 150 11.42 -8.15 11.10
N ALA A 151 10.38 -8.90 10.74
CA ALA A 151 9.03 -8.35 10.59
C ALA A 151 8.51 -7.76 11.91
N GLY A 152 8.74 -8.45 13.03
CA GLY A 152 8.43 -7.95 14.39
C GLY A 152 9.20 -6.68 14.73
N ARG A 153 10.53 -6.67 14.55
CA ARG A 153 11.37 -5.49 14.77
C ARG A 153 10.93 -4.28 13.94
N PHE A 154 10.53 -4.50 12.68
CA PHE A 154 10.01 -3.42 11.84
C PHE A 154 8.71 -2.82 12.39
N LEU A 155 7.80 -3.63 12.95
CA LEU A 155 6.59 -3.13 13.61
C LEU A 155 6.91 -2.32 14.87
N GLU A 156 7.88 -2.74 15.66
CA GLU A 156 8.30 -2.05 16.89
C GLU A 156 9.01 -0.72 16.61
N GLU A 157 9.83 -0.65 15.55
CA GLU A 157 10.57 0.57 15.17
C GLU A 157 9.67 1.63 14.50
N LEU A 158 8.61 1.21 13.82
CA LEU A 158 7.66 2.14 13.18
C LEU A 158 6.78 2.82 14.22
N LYS A 159 6.50 4.12 14.00
CA LYS A 159 5.53 4.86 14.81
C LYS A 159 4.12 4.29 14.67
N ALA A 160 3.36 4.34 15.75
CA ALA A 160 1.95 3.99 15.77
C ALA A 160 1.16 4.70 14.67
N GLU A 161 0.23 3.96 14.06
CA GLU A 161 -0.74 4.54 13.14
C GLU A 161 -1.71 5.46 13.88
N ASN A 162 -2.08 6.57 13.23
CA ASN A 162 -3.04 7.51 13.78
C ASN A 162 -4.41 7.29 13.12
N ASN A 163 -5.30 6.57 13.80
CA ASN A 163 -6.65 6.29 13.37
C ASN A 163 -7.63 6.46 14.55
N TYR A 164 -8.93 6.21 14.36
CA TYR A 164 -9.89 6.40 15.45
C TYR A 164 -9.69 5.38 16.58
N VAL A 165 -9.29 4.15 16.25
CA VAL A 165 -9.06 3.05 17.21
C VAL A 165 -7.92 3.42 18.15
N THR A 166 -6.77 3.82 17.60
CA THR A 166 -5.60 4.19 18.42
C THR A 166 -5.88 5.42 19.27
N ARG A 167 -6.61 6.42 18.75
CA ARG A 167 -7.03 7.59 19.53
C ARG A 167 -8.00 7.25 20.66
N MET A 168 -8.95 6.34 20.43
CA MET A 168 -9.88 5.87 21.44
C MET A 168 -9.15 5.16 22.59
N TRP A 169 -8.26 4.22 22.27
CA TRP A 169 -7.49 3.49 23.28
C TRP A 169 -6.51 4.39 24.04
N ASN A 170 -5.88 5.35 23.36
CA ASN A 170 -5.05 6.35 24.01
C ASN A 170 -5.86 7.25 24.97
N GLY A 171 -7.08 7.64 24.58
CA GLY A 171 -8.02 8.35 25.46
C GLY A 171 -8.50 7.53 26.65
N ALA A 172 -8.49 6.20 26.54
CA ALA A 172 -8.77 5.27 27.64
C ALA A 172 -7.54 5.00 28.55
N GLY A 173 -6.42 5.68 28.32
CA GLY A 173 -5.20 5.57 29.13
C GLY A 173 -4.22 4.48 28.68
N LEU A 174 -4.43 3.84 27.53
CA LEU A 174 -3.48 2.88 26.96
C LEU A 174 -2.53 3.58 26.00
N SER A 175 -1.26 3.65 26.35
CA SER A 175 -0.24 4.26 25.49
C SER A 175 0.00 3.45 24.22
N VAL A 176 -0.06 4.11 23.06
CA VAL A 176 0.17 3.51 21.74
C VAL A 176 1.39 4.20 21.11
N HIS A 177 2.52 3.50 21.01
CA HIS A 177 3.80 4.10 20.61
C HIS A 177 4.28 3.60 19.25
N SER A 178 4.13 2.30 19.01
CA SER A 178 4.64 1.61 17.82
C SER A 178 3.54 1.14 16.88
N ALA A 179 3.92 0.77 15.65
CA ALA A 179 3.01 0.10 14.73
C ALA A 179 2.61 -1.29 15.25
N ALA A 180 3.45 -1.95 16.05
CA ALA A 180 3.09 -3.17 16.76
C ALA A 180 1.87 -2.93 17.68
N ASP A 181 1.90 -1.86 18.48
CA ASP A 181 0.79 -1.50 19.37
C ASP A 181 -0.48 -1.19 18.57
N SER A 182 -0.37 -0.36 17.51
CA SER A 182 -1.54 0.00 16.71
C SER A 182 -2.16 -1.19 16.01
N GLN A 183 -1.34 -2.08 15.44
CA GLN A 183 -1.82 -3.30 14.77
C GLN A 183 -2.43 -4.30 15.77
N ALA A 184 -1.86 -4.47 16.96
CA ALA A 184 -2.43 -5.30 18.01
C ALA A 184 -3.81 -4.78 18.44
N LEU A 185 -3.96 -3.47 18.62
CA LEU A 185 -5.24 -2.86 19.01
C LEU A 185 -6.28 -2.89 17.90
N LEU A 186 -5.87 -2.70 16.64
CA LEU A 186 -6.76 -2.86 15.49
C LEU A 186 -7.30 -4.29 15.41
N GLN A 187 -6.42 -5.29 15.58
CA GLN A 187 -6.81 -6.69 15.59
C GLN A 187 -7.72 -7.02 16.78
N LEU A 188 -7.39 -6.53 17.97
CA LEU A 188 -8.21 -6.70 19.17
C LEU A 188 -9.59 -6.08 19.00
N GLN A 189 -9.67 -4.86 18.47
CA GLN A 189 -10.93 -4.20 18.20
C GLN A 189 -11.78 -5.01 17.21
N LYS A 190 -11.19 -5.38 16.07
CA LYS A 190 -11.88 -6.11 15.00
C LYS A 190 -12.38 -7.48 15.46
N GLU A 191 -11.55 -8.22 16.19
CA GLU A 191 -11.87 -9.61 16.57
C GLU A 191 -12.72 -9.72 17.85
N TYR A 192 -12.67 -8.72 18.72
CA TYR A 192 -13.39 -8.75 20.00
C TYR A 192 -14.40 -7.62 20.16
N CYS A 193 -13.97 -6.36 20.16
CA CYS A 193 -14.83 -5.22 20.49
C CYS A 193 -16.00 -5.07 19.50
N ASP A 194 -15.70 -5.06 18.21
CA ASP A 194 -16.72 -4.89 17.15
C ASP A 194 -17.69 -6.08 17.10
N LYS A 195 -17.22 -7.26 17.50
CA LYS A 195 -18.02 -8.49 17.62
C LYS A 195 -18.69 -8.66 19.00
N LYS A 196 -18.55 -7.69 19.91
CA LYS A 196 -19.08 -7.70 21.28
C LYS A 196 -18.63 -8.91 22.13
N LYS A 197 -17.43 -9.46 21.88
CA LYS A 197 -16.88 -10.63 22.58
C LYS A 197 -16.11 -10.24 23.85
N CYS A 198 -16.66 -9.35 24.68
CA CYS A 198 -15.96 -8.80 25.84
C CYS A 198 -15.48 -9.87 26.85
N LEU A 199 -16.26 -10.94 27.06
CA LEU A 199 -15.89 -12.06 27.95
C LEU A 199 -14.67 -12.86 27.46
N TYR A 200 -14.37 -12.82 26.16
CA TYR A 200 -13.22 -13.50 25.55
C TYR A 200 -12.00 -12.58 25.41
N CYS A 201 -12.20 -11.26 25.52
CA CYS A 201 -11.12 -10.28 25.50
C CYS A 201 -10.52 -10.14 26.90
N ARG A 202 -9.19 -10.20 27.04
CA ARG A 202 -8.55 -10.08 28.37
C ARG A 202 -8.88 -8.75 29.07
N PHE A 203 -8.92 -7.65 28.33
CA PHE A 203 -9.34 -6.35 28.88
C PHE A 203 -10.80 -6.36 29.33
N GLY A 204 -11.69 -6.91 28.50
CA GLY A 204 -13.13 -6.98 28.80
C GLY A 204 -13.44 -7.89 30.00
N TYR A 205 -12.80 -9.05 30.07
CA TYR A 205 -12.90 -9.98 31.19
C TYR A 205 -12.45 -9.33 32.50
N GLU A 206 -11.27 -8.69 32.51
CA GLU A 206 -10.76 -8.02 33.71
C GLU A 206 -11.64 -6.85 34.16
N TYR A 207 -12.21 -6.09 33.22
CA TYR A 207 -13.12 -5.00 33.54
C TYR A 207 -14.44 -5.51 34.16
N LEU A 208 -15.02 -6.57 33.59
CA LEU A 208 -16.28 -7.15 34.07
C LEU A 208 -16.13 -7.87 35.40
N ARG A 209 -14.98 -8.50 35.67
CA ARG A 209 -14.70 -9.16 36.95
C ARG A 209 -14.62 -8.20 38.14
N ARG A 210 -14.28 -6.93 37.89
CA ARG A 210 -14.13 -5.89 38.92
C ARG A 210 -15.44 -5.15 39.23
N LYS A 211 -16.53 -5.42 38.49
CA LYS A 211 -17.89 -4.99 38.81
C LYS A 211 -18.62 -6.08 39.56
#